data_AF-A0A914YP00-F1
#
_entry.id   AF-A0A914YP00-F1
#
_cell.length_a   1.000
_cell.length_b   1.000
_cell.length_c   1.000
_cell.angle_alpha   90.00
_cell.angle_beta   90.00
_cell.angle_gamma   90.00
#
_symmetry.space_group_name_H-M   'P 1'
#
loop_
_entity.id
_entity.type
_entity.pdbx_description
1 polymer ?
#
loop_
_entity_poly.entity_id
_entity_poly.type
_entity_poly.pdbx_seq_one_letter_code
_entity_poly.pdbx_strand_id
1 'polypeptide(L)'
;MPFELSTSQTPQHQIPEYSSVLNKDKELFWPAGGFCCPDGSNYGVCYTISGPGDCLSFHVSSWKNLEHTNAQKYMDAIVESLNEIKNMVERVKN
;
A
#
# COMPACT_ATOMS: atom_id res chain seq x y z
N MET A 1 -6.24 21.78 -0.91
CA MET A 1 -7.32 20.93 -1.45
C MET A 1 -7.51 19.77 -0.47
N PRO A 2 -8.72 19.54 0.05
CA PRO A 2 -8.99 18.35 0.84
C PRO A 2 -8.98 17.12 -0.10
N PHE A 3 -8.10 16.16 0.15
CA PHE A 3 -8.09 14.90 -0.60
C PHE A 3 -8.84 13.85 0.22
N GLU A 4 -9.94 13.27 -0.26
CA GLU A 4 -10.57 12.18 0.51
C GLU A 4 -9.58 11.03 0.77
N LEU A 5 -8.63 10.83 -0.13
CA LEU A 5 -7.55 9.86 -0.01
C LEU A 5 -6.24 10.47 -0.52
N SER A 6 -5.23 10.56 0.35
CA SER A 6 -3.86 10.91 -0.02
C SER A 6 -3.02 9.63 -0.13
N THR A 7 -2.33 9.42 -1.25
CA THR A 7 -1.53 8.19 -1.45
C THR A 7 -0.11 8.46 -1.93
N SER A 8 0.81 7.55 -1.60
CA SER A 8 2.13 7.49 -2.23
C SER A 8 2.65 6.06 -2.29
N GLN A 9 3.33 5.73 -3.40
CA GLN A 9 4.17 4.54 -3.46
C GLN A 9 5.56 4.88 -2.91
N THR A 10 6.10 4.01 -2.06
CA THR A 10 7.49 4.10 -1.63
C THR A 10 8.23 2.83 -2.07
N PRO A 11 9.18 2.95 -3.02
CA PRO A 11 10.03 1.84 -3.40
C PRO A 11 10.79 1.30 -2.19
N GLN A 12 10.86 -0.03 -2.09
CA GLN A 12 11.56 -0.74 -1.01
C GLN A 12 13.04 -0.35 -0.92
N HIS A 13 13.74 -0.47 -2.05
CA HIS A 13 15.16 -0.14 -2.19
C HIS A 13 15.32 1.18 -2.94
N GLN A 14 15.91 2.18 -2.28
CA GLN A 14 16.09 3.53 -2.83
C GLN A 14 17.53 3.85 -3.25
N ILE A 15 18.41 2.85 -3.27
CA ILE A 15 19.81 2.98 -3.72
C ILE A 15 19.91 2.37 -5.12
N PRO A 16 19.86 3.19 -6.20
CA PRO A 16 19.69 2.70 -7.58
C PRO A 16 20.69 1.62 -7.99
N GLU A 17 21.92 1.72 -7.51
CA GLU A 17 23.03 0.80 -7.80
C GLU A 17 22.74 -0.62 -7.31
N TYR A 18 22.02 -0.76 -6.18
CA TYR A 18 21.76 -2.04 -5.53
C TYR A 18 20.31 -2.51 -5.67
N SER A 19 19.36 -1.61 -5.95
CA SER A 19 17.94 -1.94 -6.03
C SER A 19 17.67 -3.09 -7.00
N SER A 20 18.36 -3.17 -8.13
CA SER A 20 18.17 -4.25 -9.12
C SER A 20 18.60 -5.64 -8.63
N VAL A 21 19.56 -5.71 -7.71
CA VAL A 21 20.04 -6.97 -7.12
C VAL A 21 19.15 -7.35 -5.94
N LEU A 22 18.89 -6.40 -5.04
CA LEU A 22 18.15 -6.64 -3.82
C LEU A 22 16.67 -6.93 -4.08
N ASN A 23 16.07 -6.33 -5.10
CA ASN A 23 14.68 -6.59 -5.50
C ASN A 23 14.44 -8.03 -6.00
N LYS A 24 15.49 -8.84 -6.24
CA LYS A 24 15.35 -10.24 -6.65
C LYS A 24 15.16 -11.18 -5.47
N ASP A 25 15.56 -10.77 -4.28
CA ASP A 25 15.47 -11.58 -3.08
C ASP A 25 14.25 -11.18 -2.24
N LYS A 26 13.28 -12.09 -2.18
CA LYS A 26 12.05 -11.90 -1.39
C LYS A 26 12.31 -11.80 0.11
N GLU A 27 13.39 -12.42 0.61
CA GLU A 27 13.74 -12.40 2.04
C GLU A 27 14.27 -11.03 2.46
N LEU A 28 14.66 -10.20 1.48
CA LEU A 28 15.07 -8.83 1.71
C LEU A 28 13.90 -7.86 1.64
N PHE A 29 12.64 -8.32 1.65
CA PHE A 29 11.47 -7.45 1.71
C PHE A 29 11.35 -6.71 3.05
N TRP A 30 11.13 -5.39 3.00
CA TRP A 30 10.67 -4.61 4.15
C TRP A 30 9.63 -3.55 3.74
N PRO A 31 8.63 -3.28 4.59
CA PRO A 31 7.77 -2.12 4.44
C PRO A 31 8.58 -0.83 4.39
N ALA A 32 8.49 -0.09 3.29
CA ALA A 32 9.17 1.18 3.14
C ALA A 32 8.18 2.33 3.30
N GLY A 33 8.46 3.24 4.23
CA GLY A 33 7.75 4.50 4.37
C GLY A 33 6.40 4.42 5.10
N GLY A 34 5.85 5.61 5.30
CA GLY A 34 4.59 5.85 6.01
C GLY A 34 4.44 7.35 6.22
N PHE A 35 3.23 7.86 6.11
CA PHE A 35 2.91 9.24 6.42
C PHE A 35 1.54 9.31 7.10
N CYS A 36 1.35 10.35 7.91
CA CYS A 36 0.09 10.63 8.57
C CYS A 36 -0.93 11.16 7.56
N CYS A 37 -2.21 10.97 7.86
CA CYS A 37 -3.31 11.55 7.08
C CYS A 37 -3.14 13.09 7.03
N PRO A 38 -2.97 13.70 5.84
CA PRO A 38 -2.81 15.14 5.74
C PRO A 38 -4.08 15.89 6.18
N ASP A 39 -3.92 17.12 6.63
CA ASP A 39 -5.07 17.96 7.01
C ASP A 39 -6.08 18.09 5.85
N GLY A 40 -7.36 17.94 6.20
CA GLY A 40 -8.45 17.94 5.22
C GLY A 40 -8.60 16.64 4.43
N SER A 41 -7.83 15.59 4.75
CA SER A 41 -8.00 14.25 4.14
C SER A 41 -8.71 13.28 5.07
N ASN A 42 -9.37 12.26 4.52
CA ASN A 42 -9.94 11.17 5.33
C ASN A 42 -8.91 10.08 5.62
N TYR A 43 -8.05 9.76 4.64
CA TYR A 43 -7.03 8.74 4.75
C TYR A 43 -5.69 9.17 4.16
N GLY A 44 -4.59 8.72 4.78
CA GLY A 44 -3.25 8.71 4.21
C GLY A 44 -2.81 7.25 3.99
N VAL A 45 -2.47 6.87 2.76
CA VAL A 45 -2.08 5.50 2.40
C VAL A 45 -0.72 5.49 1.72
N CYS A 46 0.25 4.90 2.39
CA CYS A 46 1.56 4.61 1.82
C CYS A 46 1.65 3.13 1.49
N TYR A 47 2.25 2.76 0.35
CA TYR A 47 2.39 1.35 -0.01
C TYR A 47 3.74 1.05 -0.67
N THR A 48 4.19 -0.18 -0.47
CA THR A 48 5.38 -0.76 -1.08
C THR A 48 4.97 -2.01 -1.86
N ILE A 49 5.45 -2.14 -3.08
CA ILE A 49 5.33 -3.36 -3.88
C ILE A 49 6.74 -3.93 -4.00
N SER A 50 6.90 -5.20 -3.62
CA SER A 50 8.15 -5.93 -3.79
C SER A 50 8.56 -6.00 -5.26
N GLY A 51 9.85 -6.14 -5.52
CA GLY A 51 10.39 -6.29 -6.88
C GLY A 51 9.70 -7.36 -7.73
N PRO A 52 9.47 -8.59 -7.22
CA PRO A 52 8.78 -9.64 -7.97
C PRO A 52 7.27 -9.41 -8.08
N GLY A 53 6.69 -8.50 -7.29
CA GLY A 53 5.26 -8.21 -7.26
C GLY A 53 4.42 -9.26 -6.53
N ASP A 54 5.03 -10.15 -5.76
CA ASP A 54 4.37 -11.21 -4.99
C ASP A 54 4.08 -10.81 -3.53
N CYS A 55 4.72 -9.75 -3.05
CA CYS A 55 4.49 -9.16 -1.74
C CYS A 55 4.13 -7.67 -1.85
N LEU A 56 3.15 -7.23 -1.06
CA LEU A 56 2.74 -5.85 -0.91
C LEU A 56 2.71 -5.48 0.58
N SER A 57 3.04 -4.24 0.89
CA SER A 57 2.86 -3.66 2.23
C SER A 57 2.06 -2.37 2.11
N PHE A 58 1.15 -2.16 3.05
CA PHE A 58 0.34 -0.94 3.15
C PHE A 58 0.48 -0.35 4.56
N HIS A 59 0.59 0.97 4.64
CA HIS A 59 0.47 1.77 5.85
C HIS A 59 -0.71 2.72 5.65
N VAL A 60 -1.80 2.48 6.41
CA VAL A 60 -3.03 3.27 6.36
C VAL A 60 -3.14 4.11 7.63
N SER A 61 -3.40 5.39 7.47
CA SER A 61 -3.62 6.33 8.57
C SER A 61 -4.92 7.10 8.38
N SER A 62 -5.60 7.39 9.48
CA SER A 62 -6.76 8.28 9.57
C SER A 62 -6.75 9.01 10.91
N TRP A 63 -7.54 10.07 11.03
CA TRP A 63 -7.65 10.82 12.28
C TRP A 63 -8.73 10.21 13.20
N LYS A 64 -8.43 10.05 14.48
CA LYS A 64 -9.35 9.44 15.46
C LYS A 64 -10.63 10.26 15.70
N ASN A 65 -10.60 11.57 15.45
CA ASN A 65 -11.75 12.46 15.60
C ASN A 65 -12.65 12.51 14.36
N LEU A 66 -12.27 11.88 13.24
CA LEU A 66 -13.13 11.75 12.07
C LEU A 66 -13.94 10.45 12.20
N GLU A 67 -15.13 10.55 12.80
CA GLU A 67 -15.99 9.41 13.15
C GLU A 67 -16.38 8.54 11.94
N HIS A 68 -16.41 9.12 10.74
CA HIS A 68 -16.69 8.40 9.49
C HIS A 68 -15.47 7.64 8.92
N THR A 69 -14.33 7.65 9.62
CA THR A 69 -13.10 6.96 9.17
C THR A 69 -12.67 5.85 10.13
N ASN A 70 -12.05 4.80 9.58
CA ASN A 70 -11.45 3.73 10.37
C ASN A 70 -10.31 3.07 9.57
N ALA A 71 -9.06 3.34 9.95
CA ALA A 71 -7.88 2.85 9.25
C ALA A 71 -7.83 1.31 9.13
N GLN A 72 -8.26 0.58 10.16
CA GLN A 72 -8.27 -0.88 10.13
C GLN A 72 -9.30 -1.41 9.14
N LYS A 73 -10.56 -0.93 9.21
CA LYS A 73 -11.59 -1.33 8.25
C LYS A 73 -11.22 -0.98 6.81
N TYR A 74 -10.54 0.15 6.62
CA TYR A 74 -10.06 0.56 5.31
C TYR A 74 -8.95 -0.37 4.79
N MET A 75 -8.03 -0.81 5.66
CA MET A 75 -7.04 -1.84 5.33
C MET A 75 -7.72 -3.16 4.93
N ASP A 76 -8.71 -3.61 5.70
CA ASP A 76 -9.44 -4.85 5.42
C ASP A 76 -10.11 -4.77 4.03
N ALA A 77 -10.71 -3.63 3.69
CA ALA A 77 -11.32 -3.38 2.38
C ALA A 77 -10.28 -3.37 1.23
N ILE A 78 -9.06 -2.86 1.47
CA ILE A 78 -7.97 -2.93 0.48
C ILE A 78 -7.61 -4.40 0.21
N VAL A 79 -7.45 -5.21 1.26
CA VAL A 79 -7.12 -6.63 1.13
C VAL A 79 -8.23 -7.40 0.39
N GLU A 80 -9.49 -7.12 0.72
CA GLU A 80 -10.64 -7.72 0.04
C GLU A 80 -10.65 -7.34 -1.46
N SER A 81 -10.52 -6.06 -1.77
CA SER A 81 -10.49 -5.56 -3.15
C SER A 81 -9.37 -6.20 -3.99
N LEU A 82 -8.17 -6.33 -3.42
CA LEU A 82 -7.04 -6.97 -4.11
C LEU A 82 -7.30 -8.46 -4.40
N ASN A 83 -7.94 -9.17 -3.46
CA ASN A 83 -8.33 -10.56 -3.67
C ASN A 83 -9.41 -10.70 -4.75
N GLU A 84 -10.40 -9.80 -4.78
CA GLU A 84 -11.41 -9.79 -5.84
C GLU A 84 -10.81 -9.55 -7.22
N ILE A 85 -9.89 -8.58 -7.33
CA ILE A 85 -9.16 -8.30 -8.58
C ILE A 85 -8.36 -9.53 -9.02
N LYS A 86 -7.65 -10.17 -8.09
CA LYS A 86 -6.91 -11.41 -8.37
C LYS A 86 -7.85 -12.50 -8.90
N ASN A 87 -8.95 -12.77 -8.21
CA ASN A 87 -9.92 -13.80 -8.59
C ASN A 87 -10.52 -13.52 -9.98
N MET A 88 -10.83 -12.26 -10.28
CA MET A 88 -11.31 -11.86 -11.61
C MET A 88 -10.28 -12.17 -12.70
N VAL A 89 -9.00 -11.82 -12.47
CA VAL A 89 -7.92 -12.07 -13.45
C VAL A 89 -7.68 -13.57 -13.64
N GLU A 90 -7.70 -14.36 -12.57
CA GLU A 90 -7.53 -15.82 -12.64
C GLU A 90 -8.68 -16.50 -13.39
N ARG A 91 -9.91 -16.00 -13.28
CA ARG A 91 -11.06 -16.52 -14.05
C ARG A 91 -10.97 -16.27 -15.55
N VAL A 92 -10.30 -15.21 -15.99
CA VAL A 92 -10.12 -14.88 -17.42
C VAL A 92 -8.97 -15.68 -18.04
N LYS A 93 -7.98 -16.09 -17.23
CA LYS A 93 -6.84 -16.88 -17.70
C LYS A 93 -7.16 -18.37 -17.89
N ASN A 94 -8.23 -18.87 -17.26
CA ASN A 94 -8.72 -20.24 -17.36
C ASN A 94 -9.92 -20.32 -18.31
#